data_AF-B9XGH2-F1
#
_entry.id   AF-B9XGH2-F1
#
_cell.length_a   1.000
_cell.length_b   1.000
_cell.length_c   1.000
_cell.angle_alpha   90.00
_cell.angle_beta   90.00
_cell.angle_gamma   90.00
#
_symmetry.space_group_name_H-M   'P 1'
#
loop_
_entity.id
_entity.type
_entity.pdbx_description
1 polymer ?
#
loop_
_entity_poly.entity_id
_entity_poly.type
_entity_poly.pdbx_seq_one_letter_code
_entity_poly.pdbx_strand_id
1 'polypeptide(L)'
;MNRKTRPILLAGIAIVTAWLLAWGGYTIAQNSKMTAEKLRKYVNSVDFAKLSAADRAKALRELANKINALSAEERRHWRLDQDWKDWFQDMTEDEKAQFIEATLPSGFKQMLTSFEQLPEANRRKTIDNVLKKLKEEGQMPAGQGGQNGSNYGTNGAPVLSPELEQKVRAIGLKTFYGESSAQTKAELAPVLEELQNQMKNGRAFR
;
A
#
# COMPACT_ATOMS: atom_id res chain seq x y z
N MET A 1 60.69 16.01 4.59
CA MET A 1 59.30 16.22 4.12
C MET A 1 58.93 17.69 4.34
N ASN A 2 58.63 18.43 3.28
CA ASN A 2 58.53 19.89 3.32
C ASN A 2 57.40 20.35 4.26
N ARG A 3 57.64 21.35 5.11
CA ARG A 3 56.62 21.88 6.06
C ARG A 3 55.33 22.31 5.35
N LYS A 4 55.42 22.69 4.07
CA LYS A 4 54.29 23.09 3.22
C LYS A 4 53.48 21.93 2.65
N THR A 5 54.02 20.71 2.54
CA THR A 5 53.31 19.56 1.94
C THR A 5 52.49 18.75 2.94
N ARG A 6 52.86 18.76 4.23
CA ARG A 6 52.10 18.10 5.31
C ARG A 6 50.63 18.55 5.42
N PRO A 7 50.29 19.85 5.47
CA PRO A 7 48.89 20.27 5.58
C PRO A 7 48.09 19.92 4.32
N ILE A 8 48.69 19.97 3.12
CA ILE A 8 48.05 19.58 1.87
C ILE A 8 47.73 18.08 1.88
N LEU A 9 48.66 17.26 2.37
CA LEU A 9 48.49 15.81 2.43
C LEU A 9 47.43 15.42 3.49
N LEU A 10 47.40 16.11 4.64
CA LEU A 10 46.35 15.94 5.65
C LEU A 10 44.98 16.40 5.15
N ALA A 11 44.90 17.53 4.43
CA ALA A 11 43.66 18.00 3.81
C ALA A 11 43.16 17.00 2.74
N GLY A 12 44.06 16.46 1.93
CA GLY A 12 43.74 15.40 0.97
C GLY A 12 43.18 14.15 1.65
N ILE A 13 43.81 13.67 2.72
CA ILE A 13 43.32 12.53 3.51
C ILE A 13 41.96 12.82 4.13
N ALA A 14 41.74 14.03 4.67
CA ALA A 14 40.47 14.42 5.27
C ALA A 14 39.34 14.41 4.24
N ILE A 15 39.59 14.92 3.03
CA ILE A 15 38.61 14.93 1.93
C ILE A 15 38.29 13.49 1.49
N VAL A 16 39.31 12.64 1.30
CA VAL A 16 39.10 11.24 0.92
C VAL A 16 38.31 10.49 2.00
N THR A 17 38.65 10.70 3.28
CA THR A 17 37.92 10.09 4.40
C THR A 17 36.46 10.54 4.44
N ALA A 18 36.19 11.83 4.25
CA ALA A 18 34.84 12.36 4.19
C ALA A 18 34.03 11.74 3.02
N TRP A 19 34.66 11.59 1.85
CA TRP A 19 34.04 10.93 0.70
C TRP A 19 33.75 9.45 0.94
N LEU A 20 34.68 8.72 1.56
CA LEU A 20 34.48 7.31 1.90
C LEU A 20 33.38 7.13 2.96
N LEU A 21 33.29 8.02 3.95
CA LEU A 21 32.20 8.02 4.93
C LEU A 21 30.85 8.34 4.28
N ALA A 22 30.80 9.32 3.38
CA ALA A 22 29.59 9.66 2.64
C ALA A 22 29.14 8.50 1.73
N TRP A 23 30.08 7.87 1.01
CA TRP A 23 29.78 6.74 0.13
C TRP A 23 29.39 5.49 0.93
N GLY A 24 30.11 5.17 2.01
CA GLY A 24 29.75 4.09 2.92
C GLY A 24 28.36 4.29 3.52
N GLY A 25 28.07 5.50 4.01
CA GLY A 25 26.73 5.85 4.50
C GLY A 25 25.65 5.72 3.42
N TYR A 26 25.92 6.22 2.21
CA TYR A 26 24.98 6.16 1.09
C TYR A 26 24.67 4.72 0.66
N THR A 27 25.69 3.87 0.52
CA THR A 27 25.51 2.46 0.12
C THR A 27 24.76 1.65 1.17
N ILE A 28 25.06 1.85 2.45
CA ILE A 28 24.33 1.21 3.55
C ILE A 28 22.87 1.67 3.56
N ALA A 29 22.62 2.98 3.40
CA ALA A 29 21.27 3.53 3.35
C ALA A 29 20.48 3.00 2.14
N GLN A 30 21.10 2.88 0.98
CA GLN A 30 20.48 2.36 -0.23
C GLN A 30 20.17 0.85 -0.10
N ASN A 31 21.10 0.07 0.47
CA ASN A 31 20.89 -1.35 0.73
C ASN A 31 19.86 -1.64 1.84
N SER A 32 19.63 -0.69 2.75
CA SER A 32 18.64 -0.83 3.81
C SER A 32 17.20 -0.65 3.31
N LYS A 33 16.98 -0.01 2.16
CA LYS A 33 15.63 0.19 1.61
C LYS A 33 15.00 -1.16 1.23
N MET A 34 13.75 -1.36 1.66
CA MET A 34 12.97 -2.52 1.26
C MET A 34 12.49 -2.33 -0.20
N THR A 35 12.61 -3.38 -1.00
CA THR A 35 12.21 -3.40 -2.42
C THR A 35 11.24 -4.55 -2.69
N ALA A 36 10.48 -4.47 -3.77
CA ALA A 36 9.58 -5.52 -4.23
C ALA A 36 10.32 -6.84 -4.46
N GLU A 37 11.55 -6.78 -4.96
CA GLU A 37 12.38 -7.97 -5.17
C GLU A 37 12.79 -8.64 -3.84
N LYS A 38 13.18 -7.86 -2.82
CA LYS A 38 13.50 -8.40 -1.48
C LYS A 38 12.27 -9.01 -0.83
N LEU A 39 11.11 -8.38 -1.01
CA LEU A 39 9.84 -8.89 -0.53
C LEU A 39 9.49 -10.23 -1.23
N ARG A 40 9.64 -10.31 -2.55
CA ARG A 40 9.43 -11.55 -3.31
C ARG A 40 10.38 -12.65 -2.85
N LYS A 41 11.66 -12.35 -2.68
CA LYS A 41 12.64 -13.31 -2.14
C LYS A 41 12.21 -13.87 -0.78
N TYR A 42 11.66 -13.02 0.09
CA TYR A 42 11.12 -13.47 1.37
C TYR A 42 9.92 -14.40 1.21
N VAL A 43 8.89 -14.00 0.44
CA VAL A 43 7.70 -14.82 0.18
C VAL A 43 8.08 -16.18 -0.40
N ASN A 44 8.99 -16.21 -1.39
CA ASN A 44 9.43 -17.46 -2.02
C ASN A 44 10.30 -18.34 -1.11
N SER A 45 10.93 -17.76 -0.08
CA SER A 45 11.74 -18.50 0.87
C SER A 45 10.93 -19.14 2.00
N VAL A 46 9.68 -18.69 2.20
CA VAL A 46 8.82 -19.13 3.31
C VAL A 46 7.67 -19.95 2.76
N ASP A 47 7.65 -21.24 3.10
CA ASP A 47 6.51 -22.11 2.82
C ASP A 47 5.47 -21.97 3.95
N PHE A 48 4.55 -21.02 3.81
CA PHE A 48 3.53 -20.71 4.82
C PHE A 48 2.64 -21.92 5.16
N ALA A 49 2.50 -22.90 4.25
CA ALA A 49 1.69 -24.08 4.46
C ALA A 49 2.33 -25.10 5.41
N LYS A 50 3.67 -25.09 5.53
CA LYS A 50 4.43 -26.04 6.38
C LYS A 50 4.78 -25.50 7.76
N LEU A 51 4.48 -24.23 8.04
CA LEU A 51 4.78 -23.61 9.32
C LEU A 51 3.77 -24.03 10.40
N SER A 52 4.24 -24.09 11.65
CA SER A 52 3.34 -24.15 12.81
C SER A 52 2.47 -22.89 12.87
N ALA A 53 1.32 -22.93 13.54
CA ALA A 53 0.44 -21.76 13.65
C ALA A 53 1.16 -20.52 14.23
N ALA A 54 2.04 -20.71 15.23
CA ALA A 54 2.80 -19.63 15.83
C ALA A 54 3.87 -19.06 14.87
N ASP A 55 4.56 -19.93 14.14
CA ASP A 55 5.59 -19.53 13.18
C ASP A 55 4.96 -18.85 11.95
N ARG A 56 3.81 -19.35 11.49
CA ARG A 56 3.02 -18.75 10.41
C ARG A 56 2.58 -17.34 10.79
N ALA A 57 2.00 -17.16 11.98
CA ALA A 57 1.63 -15.83 12.47
C ALA A 57 2.83 -14.87 12.55
N LYS A 58 4.00 -15.36 12.99
CA LYS A 58 5.24 -14.56 13.02
C LYS A 58 5.71 -14.18 11.62
N ALA A 59 5.71 -15.12 10.68
CA ALA A 59 6.10 -14.89 9.30
C ALA A 59 5.16 -13.89 8.60
N LEU A 60 3.85 -13.98 8.83
CA LEU A 60 2.86 -13.04 8.30
C LEU A 60 3.02 -11.63 8.87
N ARG A 61 3.35 -11.51 10.16
CA ARG A 61 3.68 -10.22 10.78
C ARG A 61 4.94 -9.60 10.17
N GLU A 62 5.96 -10.42 9.95
CA GLU A 62 7.18 -9.97 9.29
C GLU A 62 6.91 -9.55 7.83
N LEU A 63 6.08 -10.31 7.10
CA LEU A 63 5.63 -9.95 5.75
C LEU A 63 4.94 -8.58 5.74
N ALA A 64 3.99 -8.35 6.66
CA ALA A 64 3.31 -7.07 6.81
C ALA A 64 4.28 -5.92 7.08
N ASN A 65 5.28 -6.13 7.95
CA ASN A 65 6.32 -5.14 8.24
C ASN A 65 7.15 -4.80 6.99
N LYS A 66 7.56 -5.80 6.21
CA LYS A 66 8.31 -5.58 4.96
C LYS A 66 7.45 -4.83 3.93
N ILE A 67 6.17 -5.16 3.79
CA ILE A 67 5.23 -4.46 2.91
C ILE A 67 5.07 -3.00 3.33
N ASN A 68 4.93 -2.73 4.63
CA ASN A 68 4.82 -1.36 5.14
C ASN A 68 6.10 -0.55 4.97
N ALA A 69 7.26 -1.21 4.89
CA ALA A 69 8.54 -0.57 4.60
C ALA A 69 8.77 -0.28 3.10
N LEU A 70 7.93 -0.78 2.19
CA LEU A 70 8.02 -0.46 0.77
C LEU A 70 7.70 1.02 0.50
N SER A 71 8.46 1.62 -0.42
CA SER A 71 8.11 2.91 -1.02
C SER A 71 6.84 2.79 -1.86
N ALA A 72 6.19 3.92 -2.18
CA ALA A 72 4.99 3.94 -3.00
C ALA A 72 5.20 3.32 -4.39
N GLU A 73 6.37 3.57 -5.00
CA GLU A 73 6.76 3.01 -6.31
C GLU A 73 6.97 1.48 -6.22
N GLU A 74 7.73 1.02 -5.24
CA GLU A 74 7.97 -0.42 -5.03
C GLU A 74 6.68 -1.18 -4.72
N ARG A 75 5.76 -0.58 -3.95
CA ARG A 75 4.44 -1.15 -3.67
C ARG A 75 3.55 -1.19 -4.91
N ARG A 76 3.72 -0.24 -5.86
CA ARG A 76 3.04 -0.29 -7.16
C ARG A 76 3.59 -1.44 -7.99
N HIS A 77 4.91 -1.59 -8.08
CA HIS A 77 5.54 -2.70 -8.79
C HIS A 77 5.10 -4.06 -8.23
N TRP A 78 5.18 -4.22 -6.91
CA TRP A 78 4.78 -5.45 -6.25
C TRP A 78 3.30 -5.84 -6.50
N ARG A 79 2.38 -4.86 -6.54
CA ARG A 79 0.96 -5.13 -6.83
C ARG A 79 0.71 -5.57 -8.28
N LEU A 80 1.49 -5.06 -9.23
CA LEU A 80 1.33 -5.39 -10.65
C LEU A 80 1.69 -6.84 -10.96
N ASP A 81 2.63 -7.39 -10.19
CA ASP A 81 3.16 -8.73 -10.41
C ASP A 81 2.17 -9.87 -10.07
N GLN A 82 1.02 -9.57 -9.44
CA GLN A 82 -0.07 -10.50 -9.07
C GLN A 82 0.27 -11.68 -8.15
N ASP A 83 1.55 -12.05 -7.98
CA ASP A 83 2.03 -13.14 -7.11
C ASP A 83 1.48 -13.08 -5.68
N TRP A 84 1.03 -11.89 -5.26
CA TRP A 84 0.51 -11.67 -3.92
C TRP A 84 -0.88 -12.28 -3.68
N LYS A 85 -1.66 -12.49 -4.75
CA LYS A 85 -3.03 -12.97 -4.64
C LYS A 85 -3.10 -14.41 -4.19
N ASP A 86 -2.20 -15.24 -4.70
CA ASP A 86 -2.23 -16.69 -4.47
C ASP A 86 -2.03 -17.00 -2.98
N TRP A 87 -0.96 -16.50 -2.38
CA TRP A 87 -0.74 -16.74 -0.95
C TRP A 87 -1.75 -16.01 -0.05
N PHE A 88 -2.33 -14.88 -0.50
CA PHE A 88 -3.38 -14.20 0.26
C PHE A 88 -4.69 -15.00 0.25
N GLN A 89 -4.99 -15.71 -0.84
CA GLN A 89 -6.14 -16.62 -0.91
C GLN A 89 -5.95 -17.85 -0.02
N ASP A 90 -4.71 -18.34 0.09
CA ASP A 90 -4.34 -19.49 0.94
C ASP A 90 -4.33 -19.17 2.45
N MET A 91 -4.47 -17.90 2.83
CA MET A 91 -4.62 -17.49 4.22
C MET A 91 -5.97 -17.91 4.79
N THR A 92 -5.99 -18.26 6.08
CA THR A 92 -7.25 -18.40 6.81
C THR A 92 -7.92 -17.02 6.98
N GLU A 93 -9.21 -16.99 7.28
CA GLU A 93 -9.93 -15.73 7.50
C GLU A 93 -9.33 -14.90 8.65
N ASP A 94 -8.92 -15.56 9.75
CA ASP A 94 -8.25 -14.90 10.88
C ASP A 94 -6.91 -14.28 10.47
N GLU A 95 -6.15 -14.99 9.63
CA GLU A 95 -4.87 -14.50 9.11
C GLU A 95 -5.06 -13.31 8.18
N LYS A 96 -6.04 -13.37 7.26
CA LYS A 96 -6.41 -12.23 6.41
C LYS A 96 -6.81 -11.04 7.28
N ALA A 97 -7.60 -11.26 8.33
CA ALA A 97 -8.05 -10.20 9.22
C ALA A 97 -6.87 -9.49 9.90
N GLN A 98 -5.93 -10.25 10.47
CA GLN A 98 -4.73 -9.71 11.13
C GLN A 98 -3.81 -9.01 10.12
N PHE A 99 -3.65 -9.60 8.94
CA PHE A 99 -2.81 -9.06 7.88
C PHE A 99 -3.35 -7.73 7.32
N ILE A 100 -4.66 -7.64 7.10
CA ILE A 100 -5.35 -6.41 6.68
C ILE A 100 -5.16 -5.33 7.75
N GLU A 101 -5.39 -5.64 9.03
CA GLU A 101 -5.17 -4.69 10.11
C GLU A 101 -3.74 -4.15 10.17
N ALA A 102 -2.76 -5.01 9.90
CA ALA A 102 -1.36 -4.64 9.92
C ALA A 102 -0.93 -3.78 8.70
N THR A 103 -1.54 -3.97 7.54
CA THR A 103 -1.04 -3.38 6.27
C THR A 103 -1.91 -2.26 5.71
N LEU A 104 -3.23 -2.32 5.93
CA LEU A 104 -4.19 -1.42 5.31
C LEU A 104 -4.06 0.04 5.78
N PRO A 105 -3.90 0.34 7.08
CA PRO A 105 -3.75 1.73 7.53
C PRO A 105 -2.57 2.45 6.86
N SER A 106 -1.41 1.77 6.75
CA SER A 106 -0.21 2.32 6.13
C SER A 106 -0.41 2.58 4.64
N GLY A 107 -0.95 1.59 3.91
CA GLY A 107 -1.22 1.74 2.48
C GLY A 107 -2.24 2.85 2.18
N PHE A 108 -3.29 2.96 3.01
CA PHE A 108 -4.31 3.99 2.85
C PHE A 108 -3.77 5.39 3.17
N LYS A 109 -2.96 5.53 4.23
CA LYS A 109 -2.27 6.78 4.54
C LYS A 109 -1.36 7.24 3.40
N GLN A 110 -0.56 6.34 2.84
CA GLN A 110 0.28 6.64 1.68
C GLN A 110 -0.54 7.15 0.49
N MET A 111 -1.67 6.49 0.20
CA MET A 111 -2.58 6.92 -0.86
C MET A 111 -3.14 8.32 -0.62
N LEU A 112 -3.61 8.62 0.59
CA LEU A 112 -4.11 9.96 0.96
C LEU A 112 -3.03 11.02 0.79
N THR A 113 -1.82 10.76 1.29
CA THR A 113 -0.69 11.68 1.14
C THR A 113 -0.35 11.91 -0.33
N SER A 114 -0.34 10.86 -1.16
CA SER A 114 -0.11 11.00 -2.61
C SER A 114 -1.23 11.80 -3.29
N PHE A 115 -2.48 11.61 -2.89
CA PHE A 115 -3.61 12.37 -3.41
C PHE A 115 -3.50 13.86 -3.05
N GLU A 116 -3.16 14.18 -1.81
CA GLU A 116 -2.99 15.56 -1.33
C GLU A 116 -1.87 16.33 -2.04
N GLN A 117 -0.82 15.63 -2.45
CA GLN A 117 0.30 16.20 -3.21
C GLN A 117 -0.05 16.54 -4.67
N LEU A 118 -1.16 16.03 -5.20
CA LEU A 118 -1.59 16.36 -6.55
C LEU A 118 -2.05 17.83 -6.65
N PRO A 119 -1.81 18.50 -7.79
CA PRO A 119 -2.43 19.80 -8.08
C PRO A 119 -3.95 19.74 -7.97
N GLU A 120 -4.57 20.84 -7.53
CA GLU A 120 -6.03 20.89 -7.29
C GLU A 120 -6.86 20.43 -8.49
N ALA A 121 -6.49 20.86 -9.71
CA ALA A 121 -7.16 20.44 -10.94
C ALA A 121 -7.12 18.90 -11.14
N ASN A 122 -6.01 18.26 -10.78
CA ASN A 122 -5.85 16.81 -10.88
C ASN A 122 -6.63 16.08 -9.77
N ARG A 123 -6.70 16.65 -8.56
CA ARG A 123 -7.53 16.11 -7.48
C ARG A 123 -9.00 16.11 -7.86
N ARG A 124 -9.53 17.27 -8.31
CA ARG A 124 -10.92 17.40 -8.79
C ARG A 124 -11.22 16.41 -9.90
N LYS A 125 -10.37 16.33 -10.93
CA LYS A 125 -10.52 15.36 -12.02
C LYS A 125 -10.54 13.91 -11.52
N THR A 126 -9.71 13.57 -10.53
CA THR A 126 -9.69 12.24 -9.93
C THR A 126 -11.01 11.94 -9.21
N ILE A 127 -11.52 12.90 -8.43
CA ILE A 127 -12.81 12.80 -7.74
C ILE A 127 -13.95 12.63 -8.74
N ASP A 128 -14.00 13.46 -9.77
CA ASP A 128 -15.05 13.43 -10.80
C ASP A 128 -15.08 12.09 -11.53
N ASN A 129 -13.90 11.54 -11.86
CA ASN A 129 -13.79 10.22 -12.48
C ASN A 129 -14.30 9.10 -11.56
N VAL A 130 -13.97 9.17 -10.26
CA VAL A 130 -14.45 8.20 -9.27
C VAL A 130 -15.97 8.30 -9.10
N LEU A 131 -16.51 9.51 -8.96
CA LEU A 131 -17.96 9.74 -8.87
C LEU A 131 -18.70 9.25 -10.11
N LYS A 132 -18.17 9.54 -11.29
CA LYS A 132 -18.71 9.06 -12.56
C LYS A 132 -18.76 7.53 -12.58
N LYS A 133 -17.65 6.87 -12.23
CA LYS A 133 -17.56 5.42 -12.19
C LYS A 133 -18.55 4.81 -11.19
N LEU A 134 -18.66 5.36 -9.97
CA LEU A 134 -19.62 4.90 -8.97
C LEU A 134 -21.07 5.05 -9.46
N LYS A 135 -21.40 6.16 -10.11
CA LYS A 135 -22.73 6.37 -10.68
C LYS A 135 -23.02 5.41 -11.82
N GLU A 136 -22.05 5.14 -12.70
CA GLU A 136 -22.18 4.19 -13.80
C GLU A 136 -22.39 2.76 -13.28
N GLU A 137 -21.59 2.33 -12.30
CA GLU A 137 -21.76 1.04 -11.61
C GLU A 137 -23.13 0.94 -10.93
N GLY A 138 -23.59 2.04 -10.31
CA GLY A 138 -24.92 2.14 -9.71
C GLY A 138 -26.05 2.08 -10.72
N GLN A 139 -25.83 2.40 -12.01
CA GLN A 139 -26.86 2.45 -13.06
C GLN A 139 -26.97 1.16 -13.88
N MET A 140 -26.02 0.22 -13.76
CA MET A 140 -26.07 -1.04 -14.51
C MET A 140 -27.23 -1.96 -14.03
N PRO A 141 -27.96 -2.63 -14.95
CA PRO A 141 -29.05 -3.54 -14.57
C PRO A 141 -28.55 -4.76 -13.78
N ALA A 142 -29.27 -5.09 -12.70
CA ALA A 142 -29.03 -6.29 -11.90
C ALA A 142 -29.22 -7.55 -12.78
N GLY A 143 -28.11 -8.23 -13.08
CA GLY A 143 -28.07 -9.37 -14.00
C GLY A 143 -27.02 -9.24 -15.11
N GLN A 144 -26.59 -8.01 -15.44
CA GLN A 144 -25.45 -7.78 -16.36
C GLN A 144 -24.16 -7.43 -15.59
N GLY A 145 -24.29 -7.05 -14.32
CA GLY A 145 -23.17 -6.79 -13.40
C GLY A 145 -22.70 -7.98 -12.55
N GLY A 146 -23.36 -9.15 -12.66
CA GLY A 146 -23.12 -10.33 -11.81
C GLY A 146 -21.79 -11.07 -12.04
N GLN A 147 -20.99 -10.62 -13.00
CA GLN A 147 -19.62 -11.11 -13.23
C GLN A 147 -18.57 -10.00 -13.08
N ASN A 148 -18.97 -8.83 -12.57
CA ASN A 148 -18.14 -7.63 -12.46
C ASN A 148 -17.82 -7.18 -11.03
N GLY A 149 -18.37 -7.80 -9.99
CA GLY A 149 -17.91 -7.58 -8.60
C GLY A 149 -16.42 -7.94 -8.40
N SER A 150 -15.88 -8.74 -9.31
CA SER A 150 -14.49 -9.16 -9.42
C SER A 150 -13.70 -8.43 -10.54
N ASN A 151 -14.32 -7.53 -11.30
CA ASN A 151 -13.69 -6.92 -12.49
C ASN A 151 -13.01 -5.58 -12.18
N TYR A 152 -12.14 -5.61 -11.19
CA TYR A 152 -11.01 -4.68 -11.12
C TYR A 152 -9.86 -5.20 -12.03
N GLY A 153 -10.17 -5.76 -13.20
CA GLY A 153 -9.20 -6.37 -14.12
C GLY A 153 -8.29 -7.44 -13.48
N THR A 154 -7.17 -7.76 -14.13
CA THR A 154 -6.11 -8.60 -13.55
C THR A 154 -5.54 -8.03 -12.25
N ASN A 155 -5.82 -6.76 -11.90
CA ASN A 155 -5.37 -6.06 -10.69
C ASN A 155 -6.41 -6.05 -9.55
N GLY A 156 -7.45 -6.88 -9.63
CA GLY A 156 -8.58 -6.74 -8.73
C GLY A 156 -8.37 -7.11 -7.28
N ALA A 157 -9.12 -6.43 -6.41
CA ALA A 157 -9.16 -6.75 -4.99
C ALA A 157 -9.64 -8.20 -4.82
N PRO A 158 -8.99 -8.99 -3.94
CA PRO A 158 -9.39 -10.36 -3.67
C PRO A 158 -10.81 -10.36 -3.12
N VAL A 159 -11.55 -11.44 -3.41
CA VAL A 159 -12.87 -11.65 -2.80
C VAL A 159 -12.68 -11.83 -1.30
N LEU A 160 -13.34 -10.98 -0.51
CA LEU A 160 -13.30 -10.99 0.94
C LEU A 160 -14.63 -11.51 1.48
N SER A 161 -14.61 -12.12 2.67
CA SER A 161 -15.85 -12.40 3.39
C SER A 161 -16.53 -11.09 3.81
N PRO A 162 -17.86 -11.09 4.02
CA PRO A 162 -18.60 -9.89 4.44
C PRO A 162 -18.04 -9.24 5.71
N GLU A 163 -17.52 -10.05 6.64
CA GLU A 163 -16.88 -9.59 7.86
C GLU A 163 -15.56 -8.86 7.58
N LEU A 164 -14.71 -9.42 6.72
CA LEU A 164 -13.47 -8.78 6.29
C LEU A 164 -13.75 -7.50 5.50
N GLU A 165 -14.78 -7.46 4.66
CA GLU A 165 -15.21 -6.22 3.98
C GLU A 165 -15.66 -5.14 4.96
N GLN A 166 -16.43 -5.50 5.99
CA GLN A 166 -16.82 -4.56 7.04
C GLN A 166 -15.58 -4.03 7.78
N LYS A 167 -14.62 -4.90 8.08
CA LYS A 167 -13.36 -4.54 8.73
C LYS A 167 -12.52 -3.60 7.87
N VAL A 168 -12.35 -3.90 6.59
CA VAL A 168 -11.67 -3.02 5.61
C VAL A 168 -12.33 -1.65 5.56
N ARG A 169 -13.67 -1.59 5.48
CA ARG A 169 -14.42 -0.33 5.49
C ARG A 169 -14.22 0.46 6.78
N ALA A 170 -14.30 -0.19 7.93
CA ALA A 170 -14.12 0.45 9.23
C ALA A 170 -12.72 1.03 9.39
N ILE A 171 -11.68 0.26 9.04
CA ILE A 171 -10.28 0.72 9.07
C ILE A 171 -10.11 1.88 8.08
N GLY A 172 -10.58 1.73 6.84
CA GLY A 172 -10.47 2.77 5.81
C GLY A 172 -11.11 4.09 6.23
N LEU A 173 -12.34 4.06 6.77
CA LEU A 173 -13.01 5.24 7.29
C LEU A 173 -12.28 5.85 8.49
N LYS A 174 -11.82 5.01 9.43
CA LYS A 174 -11.03 5.49 10.58
C LYS A 174 -9.75 6.20 10.12
N THR A 175 -9.01 5.59 9.20
CA THR A 175 -7.78 6.18 8.64
C THR A 175 -8.09 7.45 7.84
N PHE A 176 -9.17 7.46 7.04
CA PHE A 176 -9.63 8.66 6.34
C PHE A 176 -9.87 9.82 7.31
N TYR A 177 -10.74 9.64 8.30
CA TYR A 177 -11.07 10.71 9.23
C TYR A 177 -9.90 11.12 10.13
N GLY A 178 -8.99 10.19 10.46
CA GLY A 178 -7.84 10.46 11.31
C GLY A 178 -6.67 11.14 10.59
N GLU A 179 -6.33 10.68 9.38
CA GLU A 179 -5.07 11.03 8.70
C GLU A 179 -5.24 12.05 7.57
N SER A 180 -6.44 12.21 7.00
CA SER A 180 -6.62 13.15 5.88
C SER A 180 -6.75 14.60 6.36
N SER A 181 -6.31 15.54 5.53
CA SER A 181 -6.49 16.98 5.75
C SER A 181 -7.97 17.38 5.76
N ALA A 182 -8.28 18.54 6.36
CA ALA A 182 -9.63 19.10 6.35
C ALA A 182 -10.13 19.37 4.92
N GLN A 183 -9.23 19.83 4.04
CA GLN A 183 -9.51 20.02 2.63
C GLN A 183 -9.88 18.70 1.94
N THR A 184 -9.09 17.65 2.13
CA THR A 184 -9.38 16.34 1.54
C THR A 184 -10.70 15.75 2.06
N LYS A 185 -11.04 15.99 3.32
CA LYS A 185 -12.34 15.59 3.88
C LYS A 185 -13.50 16.27 3.15
N ALA A 186 -13.40 17.58 2.93
CA ALA A 186 -14.41 18.35 2.22
C ALA A 186 -14.49 17.93 0.74
N GLU A 187 -13.35 17.78 0.07
CA GLU A 187 -13.27 17.38 -1.34
C GLU A 187 -13.86 15.97 -1.57
N LEU A 188 -13.66 15.02 -0.65
CA LEU A 188 -14.14 13.64 -0.78
C LEU A 188 -15.54 13.39 -0.19
N ALA A 189 -16.18 14.39 0.42
CA ALA A 189 -17.52 14.24 0.96
C ALA A 189 -18.56 13.70 -0.06
N PRO A 190 -18.61 14.19 -1.32
CA PRO A 190 -19.55 13.67 -2.30
C PRO A 190 -19.32 12.20 -2.66
N VAL A 191 -18.06 11.74 -2.61
CA VAL A 191 -17.72 10.33 -2.87
C VAL A 191 -18.26 9.44 -1.76
N LEU A 192 -18.15 9.88 -0.51
CA LEU A 192 -18.70 9.15 0.64
C LEU A 192 -20.23 9.08 0.59
N GLU A 193 -20.89 10.15 0.17
CA GLU A 193 -22.35 10.18 -0.01
C GLU A 193 -22.80 9.18 -1.08
N GLU A 194 -22.10 9.13 -2.23
CA GLU A 194 -22.42 8.18 -3.30
C GLU A 194 -22.21 6.71 -2.85
N LEU A 195 -21.11 6.42 -2.15
CA LEU A 195 -20.86 5.11 -1.56
C LEU A 195 -21.97 4.71 -0.56
N GLN A 196 -22.41 5.64 0.29
CA GLN A 196 -23.52 5.41 1.21
C GLN A 196 -24.85 5.17 0.48
N ASN A 197 -25.12 5.90 -0.60
CA ASN A 197 -26.32 5.72 -1.41
C ASN A 197 -26.35 4.34 -2.08
N GLN A 198 -25.21 3.87 -2.63
CA GLN A 198 -25.11 2.52 -3.18
C GLN A 198 -25.39 1.44 -2.13
N MET A 199 -24.86 1.59 -0.91
CA MET A 199 -25.12 0.66 0.19
C MET A 199 -26.60 0.66 0.62
N LYS A 200 -27.21 1.84 0.77
CA LYS A 200 -28.64 1.98 1.12
C LYS A 200 -29.56 1.33 0.09
N ASN A 201 -29.19 1.39 -1.19
CA ASN A 201 -29.97 0.80 -2.27
C ASN A 201 -29.85 -0.73 -2.36
N GLY A 202 -29.13 -1.38 -1.44
CA GLY A 202 -29.08 -2.84 -1.30
C GLY A 202 -28.41 -3.57 -2.47
N ARG A 203 -27.70 -2.84 -3.35
CA ARG A 203 -27.02 -3.41 -4.53
C ARG A 203 -25.58 -3.88 -4.25
N ALA A 204 -25.02 -3.52 -3.10
CA ALA A 204 -23.68 -3.96 -2.68
C ALA A 204 -23.66 -5.36 -2.06
N PHE A 205 -24.82 -5.95 -1.74
CA PHE A 205 -24.95 -7.22 -1.01
C PHE A 205 -25.81 -8.26 -1.76
N ARG A 206 -25.99 -8.09 -3.08
CA ARG A 206 -26.75 -9.01 -3.94
C ARG A 206 -25.93 -9.48 -5.11
#